data_AF-A0A933ESC3-F1
#
_entry.id   AF-A0A933ESC3-F1
#
_cell.length_a   1.000
_cell.length_b   1.000
_cell.length_c   1.000
_cell.angle_alpha   90.00
_cell.angle_beta   90.00
_cell.angle_gamma   90.00
#
_symmetry.space_group_name_H-M   'P 1'
#
loop_
_entity.id
_entity.type
_entity.pdbx_description
1 polymer ?
#
loop_
_entity_poly.entity_id
_entity_poly.type
_entity_poly.pdbx_seq_one_letter_code
_entity_poly.pdbx_strand_id
1 'polypeptide(L)'
;MTDSPEDGAGLGRLGSIRLGRRSILKWVAAAAASGALGTLAKPVFGQTRQSPSGTPLGATGSSGGKRLRRWAMVIDLRSCDGCQSVGKPPQCTRACIQGHYAPEPMEWIRVYESELPGQGTQFIPMPCQQCQNSPCTNVCPVGATFH
;
A
#
# COMPACT_ATOMS: atom_id res chain seq x y z
N MET A 1 28.31 -13.45 -22.62
CA MET A 1 28.41 -14.61 -23.54
C MET A 1 29.31 -15.67 -22.91
N THR A 2 28.74 -16.59 -22.14
CA THR A 2 29.21 -17.98 -22.05
C THR A 2 27.97 -18.78 -21.67
N ASP A 3 27.42 -19.38 -22.71
CA ASP A 3 26.34 -20.35 -22.73
C ASP A 3 26.83 -21.66 -22.09
N SER A 4 25.99 -22.31 -21.29
CA SER A 4 26.15 -23.71 -20.92
C SER A 4 24.80 -24.39 -21.08
N PRO A 5 24.68 -25.35 -22.02
CA PRO A 5 23.46 -26.08 -22.30
C PRO A 5 23.35 -27.37 -21.46
N GLU A 6 22.10 -27.66 -21.08
CA GLU A 6 21.42 -28.97 -21.03
C GLU A 6 22.04 -30.12 -20.18
N ASP A 7 21.28 -30.56 -19.16
CA ASP A 7 21.02 -31.97 -18.76
C ASP A 7 20.30 -31.91 -17.38
N GLY A 8 19.02 -32.22 -17.20
CA GLY A 8 18.29 -33.37 -17.72
C GLY A 8 17.98 -34.34 -16.58
N ALA A 9 17.19 -33.95 -15.57
CA ALA A 9 16.72 -34.86 -14.51
C ALA A 9 15.19 -34.79 -14.39
N GLY A 10 14.54 -35.86 -14.83
CA GLY A 10 13.13 -35.94 -15.18
C GLY A 10 12.14 -35.67 -14.05
N LEU A 11 11.17 -34.79 -14.36
CA LEU A 11 9.83 -34.90 -13.79
C LEU A 11 8.98 -35.73 -14.75
N GLY A 12 8.71 -36.96 -14.35
CA GLY A 12 7.80 -37.85 -15.05
C GLY A 12 6.45 -37.18 -15.28
N ARG A 13 6.06 -37.09 -16.56
CA ARG A 13 4.68 -36.81 -16.96
C ARG A 13 3.84 -38.03 -16.62
N LEU A 14 3.01 -37.91 -15.58
CA LEU A 14 1.80 -38.71 -15.45
C LEU A 14 0.68 -37.79 -14.95
N GLY A 15 -0.42 -37.70 -15.70
CA GLY A 15 -1.71 -37.24 -15.19
C GLY A 15 -1.86 -35.72 -14.97
N SER A 16 -2.83 -35.15 -15.67
CA SER A 16 -3.16 -33.73 -15.76
C SER A 16 -3.87 -33.14 -14.53
N ILE A 17 -3.21 -33.04 -13.37
CA ILE A 17 -3.81 -32.32 -12.23
C ILE A 17 -2.78 -31.47 -11.50
N ARG A 18 -2.75 -30.16 -11.77
CA ARG A 18 -2.06 -29.18 -10.91
C ARG A 18 -2.88 -28.99 -9.62
N LEU A 19 -2.62 -29.78 -8.58
CA LEU A 19 -3.12 -29.49 -7.23
C LEU A 19 -2.39 -28.28 -6.65
N GLY A 20 -2.89 -27.09 -6.96
CA GLY A 20 -2.43 -25.85 -6.34
C GLY A 20 -3.10 -25.60 -4.98
N ARG A 21 -2.41 -24.88 -4.09
CA ARG A 21 -2.90 -24.40 -2.77
C ARG A 21 -4.30 -23.75 -2.83
N ARG A 22 -4.59 -23.05 -3.93
CA ARG A 22 -5.91 -22.44 -4.22
C ARG A 22 -7.04 -23.45 -4.47
N SER A 23 -6.71 -24.64 -4.97
CA SER A 23 -7.68 -25.72 -5.21
C SER A 23 -8.05 -26.41 -3.89
N ILE A 24 -7.06 -26.63 -3.02
CA ILE A 24 -7.26 -27.19 -1.68
C ILE A 24 -8.15 -26.27 -0.83
N LEU A 25 -7.91 -24.95 -0.87
CA LEU A 25 -8.74 -23.96 -0.16
C LEU A 25 -10.20 -23.96 -0.62
N LYS A 26 -10.48 -24.19 -1.91
CA LYS A 26 -11.85 -24.28 -2.44
C LYS A 26 -12.58 -25.53 -1.94
N TRP A 27 -11.89 -26.67 -1.84
CA TRP A 27 -12.47 -27.91 -1.33
C TRP A 27 -12.76 -27.86 0.17
N VAL A 28 -11.87 -27.25 0.96
CA VAL A 28 -12.10 -27.06 2.41
C VAL A 28 -13.27 -26.10 2.67
N ALA A 29 -13.39 -25.02 1.89
CA ALA A 29 -14.51 -24.09 2.00
C ALA A 29 -15.86 -24.74 1.64
N ALA A 30 -15.87 -25.63 0.64
CA ALA A 30 -17.08 -26.35 0.25
C ALA A 30 -17.55 -27.35 1.31
N ALA A 31 -16.64 -27.96 2.06
CA ALA A 31 -16.97 -28.91 3.13
C ALA A 31 -17.54 -28.25 4.41
N ALA A 32 -17.34 -26.94 4.60
CA ALA A 32 -17.82 -26.21 5.77
C ALA A 32 -19.28 -25.71 5.66
N ALA A 33 -19.93 -25.82 4.49
CA ALA A 33 -21.26 -25.27 4.25
C ALA A 33 -22.42 -26.23 4.62
N SER A 34 -22.14 -27.46 5.03
CA SER A 34 -23.15 -28.46 5.39
C SER A 34 -23.00 -28.90 6.84
N GLY A 35 -23.30 -27.97 7.76
CA GLY A 35 -23.33 -28.17 9.20
C GLY A 35 -24.48 -27.43 9.87
N ALA A 36 -25.63 -28.09 9.91
CA ALA A 36 -26.76 -27.99 10.85
C ALA A 36 -27.48 -26.64 11.12
N LEU A 37 -28.80 -26.71 10.90
CA LEU A 37 -29.87 -25.83 11.40
C LEU A 37 -29.78 -25.60 12.92
N GLY A 38 -29.97 -24.35 13.36
CA GLY A 38 -30.01 -23.99 14.79
C GLY A 38 -30.63 -22.62 15.08
N THR A 39 -31.96 -22.61 15.17
CA THR A 39 -32.84 -21.78 16.03
C THR A 39 -32.68 -20.25 16.12
N LEU A 40 -33.79 -19.58 15.78
CA LEU A 40 -34.16 -18.20 16.04
C LEU A 40 -34.04 -17.80 17.52
N ALA A 41 -33.30 -16.73 17.82
CA ALA A 41 -33.52 -15.91 19.01
C ALA A 41 -32.95 -14.50 18.82
N LYS A 42 -33.83 -13.52 18.53
CA LYS A 42 -33.56 -12.10 18.75
C LYS A 42 -34.18 -11.70 20.10
N PRO A 43 -33.44 -11.03 20.99
CA PRO A 43 -33.99 -9.93 21.79
C PRO A 43 -33.42 -8.63 21.21
N VAL A 44 -34.23 -7.75 20.62
CA VAL A 44 -35.12 -6.79 21.28
C VAL A 44 -34.33 -5.79 22.14
N PHE A 45 -34.17 -4.61 21.53
CA PHE A 45 -34.22 -3.28 22.14
C PHE A 45 -33.22 -2.91 23.23
N GLY A 46 -32.44 -1.87 22.90
CA GLY A 46 -32.31 -0.74 23.82
C GLY A 46 -30.89 -0.34 24.17
N GLN A 47 -30.22 0.37 23.25
CA GLN A 47 -29.54 1.66 23.51
C GLN A 47 -28.71 2.04 22.28
N THR A 48 -29.38 2.56 21.25
CA THR A 48 -28.70 3.43 20.29
C THR A 48 -28.31 4.71 21.03
N ARG A 49 -27.02 4.84 21.36
CA ARG A 49 -26.44 6.15 21.70
C ARG A 49 -26.67 7.06 20.50
N GLN A 50 -27.51 8.08 20.69
CA GLN A 50 -27.60 9.21 19.76
C GLN A 50 -26.24 9.90 19.77
N SER A 51 -25.44 9.65 18.74
CA SER A 51 -24.29 10.51 18.43
C SER A 51 -24.86 11.86 18.04
N PRO A 52 -24.49 12.96 18.73
CA PRO A 52 -24.91 14.29 18.31
C PRO A 52 -24.38 14.51 16.90
N SER A 53 -25.31 14.83 16.02
CA SER A 53 -25.04 15.22 14.65
C SER A 53 -24.21 16.49 14.68
N GLY A 54 -22.89 16.35 14.65
CA GLY A 54 -22.02 17.41 14.18
C GLY A 54 -22.45 17.73 12.76
N THR A 55 -22.97 18.94 12.56
CA THR A 55 -23.27 19.50 11.23
C THR A 55 -22.07 19.24 10.33
N PRO A 56 -22.18 18.39 9.28
CA PRO A 56 -21.12 18.36 8.29
C PRO A 56 -21.13 19.74 7.62
N LEU A 57 -20.08 20.52 7.88
CA LEU A 57 -19.84 21.77 7.21
C LEU A 57 -19.76 21.49 5.70
N GLY A 58 -20.83 21.85 4.99
CA GLY A 58 -20.83 22.17 3.56
C GLY A 58 -20.14 21.19 2.62
N ALA A 59 -20.78 20.06 2.34
CA ALA A 59 -20.60 19.36 1.06
C ALA A 59 -21.69 19.78 0.05
N THR A 60 -22.01 21.07 -0.03
CA THR A 60 -22.82 21.61 -1.13
C THR A 60 -21.91 22.11 -2.24
N GLY A 61 -21.55 21.16 -3.09
CA GLY A 61 -20.80 21.38 -4.33
C GLY A 61 -21.12 20.29 -5.35
N SER A 62 -22.38 19.86 -5.45
CA SER A 62 -22.84 19.00 -6.54
C SER A 62 -23.07 19.85 -7.78
N SER A 63 -22.00 20.41 -8.35
CA SER A 63 -22.03 20.83 -9.74
C SER A 63 -21.84 19.58 -10.60
N GLY A 64 -22.72 19.34 -11.56
CA GLY A 64 -22.57 18.32 -12.60
C GLY A 64 -21.39 18.63 -13.53
N GLY A 65 -20.17 18.58 -12.97
CA GLY A 65 -18.90 18.86 -13.62
C GLY A 65 -18.00 17.63 -13.57
N LYS A 66 -17.13 17.50 -14.56
CA LYS A 66 -16.12 16.42 -14.69
C LYS A 66 -15.55 16.06 -13.30
N ARG A 67 -15.62 14.78 -12.89
CA ARG A 67 -15.03 14.34 -11.62
C ARG A 67 -13.53 14.62 -11.64
N LEU A 68 -13.13 15.70 -10.96
CA LEU A 68 -11.73 16.02 -10.75
C LEU A 68 -11.11 14.92 -9.89
N ARG A 69 -10.15 14.19 -10.46
CA ARG A 69 -9.39 13.18 -9.73
C ARG A 69 -8.45 13.90 -8.76
N ARG A 70 -8.45 13.49 -7.50
CA ARG A 70 -7.50 13.95 -6.48
C ARG A 70 -6.66 12.75 -6.05
N TRP A 71 -5.35 12.89 -6.13
CA TRP A 71 -4.39 11.83 -5.81
C TRP A 71 -3.84 12.03 -4.40
N ALA A 72 -3.65 10.94 -3.67
CA ALA A 72 -3.03 10.94 -2.36
C ALA A 72 -2.19 9.66 -2.20
N MET A 73 -1.11 9.77 -1.44
CA MET A 73 -0.26 8.64 -1.05
C MET A 73 -0.32 8.50 0.48
N VAL A 74 -0.49 7.27 0.96
CA VAL A 74 -0.46 6.95 2.39
C VAL A 74 0.60 5.88 2.61
N ILE A 75 1.54 6.15 3.51
CA ILE A 75 2.64 5.25 3.86
C ILE A 75 2.40 4.75 5.29
N ASP A 76 2.25 3.44 5.46
CA ASP A 76 2.13 2.84 6.80
C ASP A 76 3.51 2.68 7.44
N LEU A 77 3.85 3.61 8.33
CA LEU A 77 5.15 3.63 9.02
C LEU A 77 5.37 2.41 9.92
N ARG A 78 4.29 1.79 10.42
CA ARG A 78 4.40 0.59 11.28
C ARG A 78 4.87 -0.64 10.50
N SER A 79 4.61 -0.65 9.20
CA SER A 79 5.03 -1.72 8.28
C SER A 79 6.39 -1.44 7.65
N CYS A 80 6.97 -0.26 7.86
CA CYS A 80 8.26 0.11 7.30
C CYS A 80 9.40 -0.38 8.19
N ASP A 81 10.19 -1.33 7.68
CA ASP A 81 11.37 -1.91 8.34
C ASP A 81 12.69 -1.27 7.87
N GLY A 82 12.62 -0.22 7.06
CA GLY A 82 13.78 0.47 6.49
C GLY A 82 14.43 -0.24 5.30
N CYS A 83 14.04 -1.49 4.99
CA CYS A 83 14.59 -2.30 3.89
C CYS A 83 16.13 -2.21 3.77
N GLN A 84 16.83 -2.21 4.91
CA GLN A 84 18.27 -1.95 4.95
C GLN A 84 19.04 -3.09 4.27
N SER A 85 19.99 -2.74 3.42
CA SER A 85 20.88 -3.71 2.78
C SER A 85 22.28 -3.11 2.60
N VAL A 86 23.31 -3.94 2.76
CA VAL A 86 24.70 -3.48 2.71
C VAL A 86 25.05 -2.98 1.30
N GLY A 87 25.49 -1.73 1.21
CA GLY A 87 25.93 -1.11 -0.04
C GLY A 87 24.82 -0.82 -1.06
N LYS A 88 23.55 -0.80 -0.64
CA LYS A 88 22.40 -0.48 -1.50
C LYS A 88 21.42 0.44 -0.78
N PRO A 89 20.77 1.39 -1.50
CA PRO A 89 19.74 2.23 -0.90
C PRO A 89 18.49 1.41 -0.56
N PRO A 90 17.61 1.93 0.33
CA PRO A 90 16.32 1.30 0.65
C PRO A 90 15.51 0.99 -0.61
N GLN A 91 14.68 -0.06 -0.55
CA GLN A 91 13.97 -0.55 -1.74
C GLN A 91 13.06 0.49 -2.40
N CYS A 92 12.38 1.32 -1.60
CA CYS A 92 11.54 2.42 -2.11
C CYS A 92 12.38 3.49 -2.82
N THR A 93 13.54 3.86 -2.26
CA THR A 93 14.51 4.78 -2.89
C THR A 93 15.02 4.21 -4.21
N ARG A 94 15.45 2.95 -4.23
CA ARG A 94 15.91 2.28 -5.45
C ARG A 94 14.84 2.23 -6.53
N ALA A 95 13.60 1.88 -6.17
CA ALA A 95 12.48 1.84 -7.11
C ALA A 95 12.16 3.23 -7.69
N CYS A 96 12.24 4.28 -6.86
CA CYS A 96 12.06 5.66 -7.31
C CYS A 96 13.16 6.06 -8.30
N ILE A 97 14.43 5.76 -8.00
CA ILE A 97 15.56 6.04 -8.89
C ILE A 97 15.36 5.31 -10.23
N GLN A 98 15.01 4.02 -10.21
CA GLN A 98 14.79 3.24 -11.41
C GLN A 98 13.58 3.71 -12.23
N GLY A 99 12.48 4.08 -11.56
CA GLY A 99 11.25 4.53 -12.23
C GLY A 99 11.35 5.91 -12.85
N HIS A 100 12.27 6.75 -12.37
CA HIS A 100 12.43 8.13 -12.82
C HIS A 100 13.78 8.45 -13.46
N TYR A 101 14.68 7.47 -13.56
CA TYR A 101 16.05 7.66 -14.05
C TYR A 101 16.79 8.77 -13.30
N ALA A 102 16.59 8.84 -11.98
CA ALA A 102 17.23 9.88 -11.16
C ALA A 102 18.76 9.70 -11.22
N PRO A 103 19.52 10.76 -11.56
CA PRO A 103 20.98 10.66 -11.63
C PRO A 103 21.57 10.55 -10.22
N GLU A 104 22.60 9.72 -10.05
CA GLU A 104 23.34 9.66 -8.78
C GLU A 104 24.07 10.98 -8.51
N PRO A 105 24.07 11.52 -7.27
CA PRO A 105 23.60 10.94 -6.01
C PRO A 105 22.17 11.39 -5.59
N MET A 106 21.31 11.74 -6.54
CA MET A 106 20.00 12.30 -6.24
C MET A 106 18.99 11.24 -5.77
N GLU A 107 18.39 11.48 -4.61
CA GLU A 107 17.33 10.65 -4.05
C GLU A 107 16.08 11.51 -3.82
N TRP A 108 14.97 11.19 -4.49
CA TRP A 108 13.69 11.89 -4.30
C TRP A 108 12.85 11.32 -3.16
N ILE A 109 13.17 10.10 -2.72
CA ILE A 109 12.60 9.47 -1.54
C ILE A 109 13.76 9.03 -0.66
N ARG A 110 13.90 9.67 0.50
CA ARG A 110 14.91 9.33 1.51
C ARG A 110 14.23 8.65 2.69
N VAL A 111 14.88 7.65 3.27
CA VAL A 111 14.38 7.00 4.49
C VAL A 111 15.20 7.48 5.67
N TYR A 112 14.52 8.11 6.63
CA TYR A 112 15.13 8.59 7.85
C TYR A 112 14.89 7.61 8.99
N GLU A 113 15.86 7.50 9.87
CA GLU A 113 15.74 6.77 11.12
C GLU A 113 15.39 7.75 12.25
N SER A 114 14.37 7.42 13.04
CA SER A 114 13.93 8.22 14.18
C SER A 114 13.74 7.33 15.39
N GLU A 115 14.17 7.81 16.56
CA GLU A 115 13.96 7.13 17.83
C GLU A 115 12.51 7.27 18.29
N LEU A 116 11.98 6.23 18.94
CA LEU A 116 10.66 6.24 19.57
C LEU A 116 10.75 6.51 21.08
N PRO A 117 9.77 7.23 21.67
CA PRO A 117 9.64 7.31 23.13
C PRO A 117 9.36 5.91 23.69
N GLY A 118 10.21 5.43 24.60
CA GLY A 118 10.02 4.13 25.25
C GLY A 118 10.91 2.98 24.74
N GLN A 119 11.94 3.30 23.93
CA GLN A 119 12.90 2.38 23.28
C GLN A 119 12.38 1.83 21.95
N GLY A 120 13.22 1.87 20.93
CA GLY A 120 12.93 1.42 19.58
C GLY A 120 13.20 2.50 18.53
N THR A 121 13.24 2.06 17.28
CA THR A 121 13.49 2.87 16.10
C THR A 121 12.30 2.75 15.14
N GLN A 122 11.93 3.84 14.48
CA GLN A 122 11.05 3.83 13.31
C GLN A 122 11.78 4.35 12.07
N PHE A 123 11.34 3.86 10.91
CA PHE A 123 11.80 4.34 9.61
C PHE A 123 10.74 5.20 8.96
N ILE A 124 11.14 6.38 8.50
CA ILE A 124 10.25 7.39 7.92
C ILE A 124 10.70 7.69 6.49
N PRO A 125 10.06 7.07 5.47
CA PRO A 125 10.24 7.46 4.09
C PRO A 125 9.65 8.87 3.86
N MET A 126 10.48 9.77 3.36
CA MET A 126 10.13 11.17 3.12
C MET A 126 10.22 11.49 1.63
N PRO A 127 9.12 11.25 0.86
CA PRO A 127 8.96 11.78 -0.49
C PRO A 127 8.50 13.25 -0.46
N CYS A 128 8.40 13.87 -1.64
CA CYS A 128 7.61 15.10 -1.79
C CYS A 128 6.13 14.82 -1.45
N GLN A 129 5.58 15.59 -0.51
CA GLN A 129 4.22 15.39 0.01
C GLN A 129 3.11 15.99 -0.87
N GLN A 130 3.47 16.64 -2.00
CA GLN A 130 2.52 17.24 -2.94
C GLN A 130 1.50 18.16 -2.27
N CYS A 131 1.98 19.05 -1.40
CA CYS A 131 1.14 19.91 -0.56
C CYS A 131 0.19 20.78 -1.38
N GLN A 132 -1.07 20.88 -0.96
CA GLN A 132 -2.06 21.76 -1.61
C GLN A 132 -1.71 23.25 -1.50
N ASN A 133 -1.13 23.68 -0.38
CA ASN A 133 -0.52 25.00 -0.20
C ASN A 133 1.00 24.82 -0.08
N SER A 134 1.67 24.58 -1.21
CA SER A 134 3.10 24.29 -1.20
C SER A 134 3.92 25.59 -1.18
N PRO A 135 4.89 25.72 -0.26
CA PRO A 135 5.75 26.90 -0.24
C PRO A 135 6.71 26.92 -1.46
N CYS A 136 7.04 25.77 -2.03
CA CYS A 136 7.98 25.64 -3.15
C CYS A 136 7.44 26.17 -4.49
N THR A 137 6.12 26.25 -4.69
CA THR A 137 5.55 26.88 -5.88
C THR A 137 5.56 28.40 -5.77
N ASN A 138 5.28 28.93 -4.58
CA ASN A 138 5.18 30.37 -4.33
C ASN A 138 6.52 31.11 -4.50
N VAL A 139 7.65 30.40 -4.34
CA VAL A 139 8.99 30.99 -4.42
C VAL A 139 9.66 30.81 -5.78
N CYS A 140 9.03 30.12 -6.73
CA CYS A 140 9.66 29.87 -8.02
C CYS A 140 9.57 31.11 -8.93
N PRO A 141 10.69 31.80 -9.23
CA PRO A 141 10.66 33.08 -9.94
C PRO A 141 10.22 32.95 -11.41
N VAL A 142 10.36 31.76 -11.98
CA VAL A 142 10.06 31.47 -13.40
C VAL A 142 8.78 30.64 -13.58
N GLY A 143 8.08 30.30 -12.50
CA GLY A 143 6.85 29.50 -12.58
C GLY A 143 7.05 28.05 -13.07
N ALA A 144 8.23 27.47 -12.86
CA ALA A 144 8.52 26.09 -13.27
C ALA A 144 7.85 25.03 -12.37
N THR A 145 7.41 25.42 -11.16
CA THR A 145 6.68 24.56 -10.22
C THR A 145 5.24 25.06 -10.04
N PHE A 146 4.26 24.16 -10.17
CA PHE A 146 2.82 24.45 -10.11
C PHE A 146 2.02 23.26 -9.52
N HIS A 147 0.73 23.48 -9.27
CA HIS A 147 -0.23 22.49 -8.76
C HIS A 147 -1.14 21.92 -9.84
#